data_AF-A0A933CFG6-F1
#
_entry.id   AF-A0A933CFG6-F1
#
_cell.length_a   1.000
_cell.length_b   1.000
_cell.length_c   1.000
_cell.angle_alpha   90.00
_cell.angle_beta   90.00
_cell.angle_gamma   90.00
#
_symmetry.space_group_name_H-M   'P 1'
#
loop_
_entity.id
_entity.type
_entity.pdbx_description
1 polymer ?
#
loop_
_entity_poly.entity_id
_entity_poly.type
_entity_poly.pdbx_seq_one_letter_code
_entity_poly.pdbx_strand_id
1 'polypeptide(L)'
;MGLLGLFRRIDRRSWHICYECLRNQDNVAEEAIFYYDGPPEEHLGRPVVRCPRCSAVNTRSFQFLKDTAEDAALFGLERIVKKNPRERFAVKPPPASGPAAPA
;
A
#
# COMPACT_ATOMS: atom_id res chain seq x y z
N MET A 1 -13.80 25.96 15.62
CA MET A 1 -13.13 25.46 14.39
C MET A 1 -13.22 23.94 14.41
N GLY A 2 -14.07 23.38 13.54
CA GLY A 2 -14.73 22.09 13.74
C GLY A 2 -13.84 20.84 13.62
N LEU A 3 -14.06 19.89 14.53
CA LEU A 3 -13.55 18.52 14.59
C LEU A 3 -14.14 17.61 13.47
N LEU A 4 -14.15 18.07 12.22
CA LEU A 4 -14.73 17.32 11.08
C LEU A 4 -13.73 16.35 10.41
N GLY A 5 -12.62 16.00 11.07
CA GLY A 5 -11.56 15.18 10.48
C GLY A 5 -11.57 13.68 10.83
N LEU A 6 -12.27 13.24 11.87
CA LEU A 6 -11.94 11.96 12.53
C LEU A 6 -12.65 10.69 12.00
N PHE A 7 -13.60 10.81 11.08
CA PHE A 7 -14.34 9.65 10.56
C PHE A 7 -14.29 9.53 9.05
N ARG A 8 -13.15 9.81 8.41
CA ARG A 8 -12.91 9.28 7.07
C ARG A 8 -12.88 7.75 7.18
N ARG A 9 -13.99 7.10 6.79
CA ARG A 9 -14.03 5.65 6.56
C ARG A 9 -12.89 5.33 5.61
N ILE A 10 -11.88 4.63 6.11
CA ILE A 10 -10.79 4.10 5.28
C ILE A 10 -11.41 3.01 4.42
N ASP A 11 -11.24 3.12 3.10
CA ASP A 11 -11.56 2.01 2.20
C ASP A 11 -10.46 0.94 2.27
N ARG A 12 -10.60 0.00 3.22
CA ARG A 12 -9.60 -1.06 3.45
C ARG A 12 -9.30 -1.93 2.24
N ARG A 13 -10.16 -1.93 1.22
CA ARG A 13 -9.93 -2.72 -0.01
C ARG A 13 -8.93 -2.03 -0.91
N SER A 14 -8.94 -0.70 -0.95
CA SER A 14 -8.03 0.11 -1.77
C SER A 14 -6.70 0.44 -1.09
N TRP A 15 -6.55 0.17 0.21
CA TRP A 15 -5.28 0.33 0.91
C TRP A 15 -4.52 -0.97 0.97
N HIS A 16 -3.27 -0.93 0.52
CA HIS A 16 -2.39 -2.09 0.50
C HIS A 16 -1.04 -1.79 1.14
N ILE A 17 -0.42 -2.82 1.69
CA ILE A 17 0.97 -2.81 2.16
C ILE A 17 1.80 -3.76 1.29
N CYS A 18 2.99 -3.31 0.88
CA CYS A 18 3.99 -4.14 0.21
C CYS A 18 5.05 -4.61 1.21
N TYR A 19 5.15 -5.92 1.44
CA TYR A 19 6.14 -6.48 2.36
C TYR A 19 7.56 -6.38 1.80
N GLU A 20 7.71 -6.37 0.48
CA GLU A 20 9.00 -6.15 -0.17
C GLU A 20 9.52 -4.74 0.11
N CYS A 21 8.68 -3.72 -0.02
CA CYS A 21 9.03 -2.34 0.34
C CYS A 21 9.29 -2.22 1.83
N LEU A 22 8.49 -2.88 2.67
CA LEU A 22 8.68 -2.87 4.12
C LEU A 22 10.07 -3.40 4.50
N ARG A 23 10.48 -4.52 3.89
CA ARG A 23 11.80 -5.11 4.12
C ARG A 23 12.94 -4.23 3.60
N ASN A 24 12.77 -3.62 2.43
CA ASN A 24 13.81 -2.83 1.78
C ASN A 24 13.98 -1.41 2.37
N GLN A 25 12.97 -0.90 3.08
CA GLN A 25 12.95 0.43 3.68
C GLN A 25 13.06 0.35 5.21
N ASP A 26 13.88 -0.55 5.75
CA ASP A 26 14.13 -0.68 7.19
C ASP A 26 12.86 -0.79 8.07
N ASN A 27 11.83 -1.49 7.57
CA ASN A 27 10.52 -1.64 8.21
C ASN A 27 9.73 -0.33 8.38
N VAL A 28 10.01 0.68 7.56
CA VAL A 28 9.21 1.92 7.51
C VAL A 28 7.88 1.65 6.79
N ALA A 29 6.84 1.42 7.59
CA ALA A 29 5.50 1.11 7.08
C ALA A 29 4.92 2.21 6.17
N GLU A 30 5.23 3.48 6.42
CA GLU A 30 4.74 4.62 5.60
C GLU A 30 5.19 4.50 4.14
N GLU A 31 6.42 4.04 3.91
CA GLU A 31 7.04 3.83 2.60
C GLU A 31 6.67 2.47 1.97
N ALA A 32 5.97 1.61 2.73
CA ALA A 32 5.46 0.32 2.26
C ALA A 32 3.97 0.34 1.91
N ILE A 33 3.21 1.29 2.48
CA ILE A 33 1.77 1.45 2.22
C ILE A 33 1.55 2.23 0.93
N PHE A 34 0.58 1.80 0.13
CA PHE A 34 0.13 2.50 -1.06
C PHE A 34 -1.39 2.40 -1.23
N TYR A 35 -1.96 3.37 -1.93
CA TYR A 35 -3.37 3.35 -2.33
C TYR A 35 -3.47 2.82 -3.77
N TYR A 36 -4.35 1.86 -4.00
CA TYR A 36 -4.64 1.30 -5.32
C TYR A 36 -6.13 1.01 -5.45
N ASP A 37 -6.75 1.58 -6.48
CA ASP A 37 -8.20 1.46 -6.75
C ASP A 37 -8.48 0.64 -8.02
N GLY A 38 -7.43 0.05 -8.62
CA GLY A 38 -7.54 -0.70 -9.86
C GLY A 38 -8.03 -2.14 -9.65
N PRO A 39 -8.35 -2.84 -10.75
CA PRO A 39 -8.65 -4.27 -10.69
C PRO A 39 -7.40 -5.05 -10.27
N PRO A 40 -7.51 -6.02 -9.35
CA PRO A 40 -6.40 -6.92 -9.05
C PRO A 40 -6.03 -7.73 -10.30
N GLU A 41 -4.74 -7.94 -10.51
CA GLU A 41 -4.21 -8.77 -11.59
C GLU A 41 -4.18 -10.23 -11.14
N GLU A 42 -4.40 -11.16 -12.07
CA GLU A 42 -4.22 -12.57 -11.76
C GLU A 42 -2.73 -12.92 -11.80
N HIS A 43 -2.21 -13.43 -10.68
CA HIS A 43 -0.85 -13.95 -10.60
C HIS A 43 -0.88 -15.33 -9.93
N LEU A 44 -0.42 -16.35 -10.66
CA LEU A 44 -0.41 -17.75 -10.20
C LEU A 44 -1.80 -18.23 -9.71
N GLY A 45 -2.87 -17.85 -10.43
CA GLY A 45 -4.25 -18.22 -10.10
C GLY A 45 -4.83 -17.53 -8.86
N ARG A 46 -4.21 -16.44 -8.39
CA ARG A 46 -4.72 -15.62 -7.28
C ARG A 46 -4.83 -14.16 -7.69
N PRO A 47 -5.89 -13.43 -7.27
CA PRO A 47 -5.97 -11.99 -7.46
C PRO A 47 -4.94 -11.31 -6.55
N VAL A 48 -4.00 -10.59 -7.16
CA VAL A 48 -2.96 -9.83 -6.45
C VAL A 48 -2.91 -8.40 -6.97
N VAL A 49 -2.51 -7.47 -6.10
CA VAL A 49 -2.20 -6.11 -6.51
C VAL A 49 -0.69 -5.98 -6.59
N ARG A 50 -0.18 -5.57 -7.75
CA ARG A 50 1.25 -5.31 -7.89
C ARG A 50 1.60 -4.00 -7.20
N CYS A 51 2.70 -4.00 -6.43
CA CYS A 51 3.18 -2.77 -5.82
C CYS A 51 3.65 -1.80 -6.91
N PRO A 52 3.12 -0.57 -6.98
CA PRO A 52 3.53 0.42 -7.98
C PRO A 52 4.96 0.95 -7.76
N ARG A 53 5.57 0.73 -6.59
CA ARG A 53 6.95 1.18 -6.27
C ARG A 53 8.01 0.21 -6.79
N CYS A 54 7.86 -1.08 -6.49
CA CYS A 54 8.88 -2.11 -6.75
C CYS A 54 8.42 -3.21 -7.72
N SER A 55 7.20 -3.15 -8.24
CA SER A 55 6.59 -4.20 -9.08
C SER A 55 6.44 -5.58 -8.41
N ALA A 56 6.66 -5.69 -7.10
CA ALA A 56 6.47 -6.93 -6.37
C ALA A 56 4.98 -7.28 -6.23
N VAL A 57 4.67 -8.57 -6.27
CA VAL A 57 3.32 -9.13 -6.04
C VAL A 57 3.06 -9.47 -4.58
N ASN A 58 4.07 -9.34 -3.71
CA ASN A 58 3.97 -9.60 -2.28
C ASN A 58 3.33 -8.40 -1.55
N THR A 59 2.05 -8.14 -1.87
CA THR A 59 1.25 -7.09 -1.25
C THR A 59 0.01 -7.67 -0.62
N ARG A 60 -0.49 -7.03 0.44
CA ARG A 60 -1.76 -7.39 1.10
C ARG A 60 -2.63 -6.17 1.28
N SER A 61 -3.93 -6.33 1.05
CA SER A 61 -4.90 -5.29 1.36
C SER A 61 -5.13 -5.20 2.87
N PHE A 62 -5.54 -4.04 3.35
CA PHE A 62 -5.92 -3.87 4.75
C PHE A 62 -7.17 -4.71 5.06
N GLN A 63 -8.03 -4.93 4.05
CA GLN A 63 -9.14 -5.86 4.15
C GLN A 63 -8.64 -7.29 4.39
N PHE A 64 -7.61 -7.74 3.67
CA PHE A 64 -7.00 -9.05 3.91
C PHE A 64 -6.47 -9.18 5.34
N LEU A 65 -5.73 -8.17 5.84
CA LEU A 65 -5.22 -8.17 7.22
C LEU A 65 -6.35 -8.27 8.26
N LYS A 66 -7.49 -7.64 7.97
CA LYS A 66 -8.69 -7.75 8.79
C LYS A 66 -9.27 -9.17 8.74
N ASP A 67 -9.32 -9.78 7.54
CA ASP A 67 -9.87 -11.11 7.33
C ASP A 67 -8.95 -12.22 7.91
N THR A 68 -7.65 -11.97 8.02
CA THR A 68 -6.65 -12.88 8.62
C THR A 68 -6.43 -12.67 10.12
N ALA A 69 -7.20 -11.79 10.77
CA ALA A 69 -7.06 -11.44 12.19
C ALA A 69 -5.67 -10.85 12.56
N GLU A 70 -5.03 -10.15 11.63
CA GLU A 70 -3.80 -9.38 11.88
C GLU A 70 -4.11 -7.98 12.44
N ASP A 71 -4.97 -7.92 13.47
CA ASP A 71 -5.57 -6.68 13.99
C ASP A 71 -4.53 -5.67 14.50
N ALA A 72 -3.45 -6.15 15.12
CA ALA A 72 -2.37 -5.29 15.62
C ALA A 72 -1.63 -4.57 14.49
N ALA A 73 -1.32 -5.29 13.40
CA ALA A 73 -0.71 -4.72 12.21
C ALA A 73 -1.68 -3.75 11.54
N LEU A 74 -2.93 -4.18 11.33
CA LEU A 74 -3.98 -3.35 10.73
C LEU A 74 -4.17 -2.03 11.49
N PHE A 75 -4.24 -2.06 12.83
CA PHE A 75 -4.43 -0.85 13.64
C PHE A 75 -3.28 0.15 13.46
N GLY A 76 -2.03 -0.33 13.41
CA GLY A 76 -0.86 0.50 13.15
C GLY A 76 -0.92 1.17 11.77
N LEU A 77 -1.26 0.39 10.74
CA LEU A 77 -1.36 0.88 9.36
C LEU A 77 -2.52 1.86 9.17
N GLU A 78 -3.69 1.58 9.75
CA GLU A 78 -4.84 2.47 9.73
C GLU A 78 -4.51 3.82 10.40
N ARG A 79 -3.72 3.80 11.48
CA ARG A 79 -3.28 5.03 12.16
C ARG A 79 -2.36 5.88 11.28
N ILE A 80 -1.46 5.25 10.53
CA ILE A 80 -0.55 5.93 9.60
C ILE A 80 -1.34 6.63 8.48
N VAL A 81 -2.26 5.93 7.83
CA VAL A 81 -3.03 6.48 6.70
C VAL A 81 -4.07 7.51 7.13
N LYS A 82 -4.54 7.47 8.39
CA LYS A 82 -5.41 8.52 8.97
C LYS A 82 -4.66 9.81 9.29
N LYS A 83 -3.38 9.69 9.68
CA LYS A 83 -2.55 10.84 10.05
C LYS A 83 -2.01 11.62 8.85
N ASN A 84 -1.90 10.96 7.70
CA ASN A 84 -1.27 11.50 6.50
C ASN A 84 -2.30 11.71 5.37
N PRO A 85 -2.14 12.72 4.51
CA PRO A 85 -3.00 12.88 3.33
C PRO A 85 -2.80 11.73 2.34
N ARG A 86 -3.88 11.34 1.64
CA ARG A 86 -3.85 10.24 0.64
C ARG A 86 -2.78 10.44 -0.43
N GLU A 87 -2.55 11.68 -0.84
CA GLU A 87 -1.55 12.06 -1.85
C GLU A 87 -0.13 11.59 -1.52
N ARG A 88 0.22 11.45 -0.23
CA ARG A 88 1.51 10.90 0.20
C ARG A 88 1.68 9.42 -0.17
N PHE A 89 0.57 8.69 -0.24
CA PHE A 89 0.53 7.27 -0.59
C PHE A 89 0.09 7.02 -2.03
N ALA A 90 -0.29 8.09 -2.75
CA ALA A 90 -0.49 8.05 -4.18
C ALA A 90 0.89 7.86 -4.81
N VAL A 91 1.16 6.65 -5.24
CA VAL A 91 2.48 6.31 -5.77
C VAL A 91 2.60 6.96 -7.14
N LYS A 92 3.34 8.07 -7.19
CA LYS A 92 3.90 8.57 -8.43
C LYS A 92 4.74 7.41 -8.99
N PRO A 93 4.49 6.97 -10.24
CA PRO A 93 5.29 5.89 -10.81
C PRO A 93 6.77 6.25 -10.63
N PRO A 94 7.65 5.28 -10.33
CA PRO A 94 9.08 5.56 -10.32
C PRO A 94 9.40 6.32 -11.62
N PRO A 95 10.15 7.44 -11.58
CA PRO A 95 10.59 8.08 -12.80
C PRO A 95 11.20 6.96 -13.63
N ALA A 96 10.64 6.70 -14.81
CA ALA A 96 11.00 5.54 -15.62
C ALA A 96 12.53 5.45 -15.64
N SER A 97 13.08 4.51 -14.88
CA SER A 97 14.48 4.13 -15.02
C SER A 97 14.51 3.44 -16.37
N GLY A 98 14.64 4.26 -17.42
CA GLY A 98 14.82 3.78 -18.77
C GLY A 98 16.00 2.82 -18.81
N PRO A 99 16.04 1.91 -19.79
CA PRO A 99 17.16 1.00 -19.93
C PRO A 99 18.42 1.85 -20.14
N ALA A 100 19.36 1.82 -19.20
CA ALA A 100 20.73 2.16 -19.52
C ALA A 100 21.22 1.05 -20.47
N ALA A 101 21.31 1.44 -21.73
CA ALA A 101 21.69 0.66 -22.90
C ALA A 101 23.01 -0.11 -22.71
N PRO A 102 23.25 -1.19 -23.49
CA PRO A 102 24.49 -1.95 -23.45
C PRO A 102 25.68 -1.12 -23.95
N ALA A 103 26.87 -1.40 -23.42
CA ALA A 103 28.17 -0.99 -23.97
C ALA A 103 28.82 -2.20 -24.65
#